data_AF-A0A5D2EBT4-F1
#
_entry.id   AF-A0A5D2EBT4-F1
#
_cell.length_a   1.000
_cell.length_b   1.000
_cell.length_c   1.000
_cell.angle_alpha   90.00
_cell.angle_beta   90.00
_cell.angle_gamma   90.00
#
_symmetry.space_group_name_H-M   'P 1'
#
loop_
_entity.id
_entity.type
_entity.pdbx_description
1 polymer ?
#
loop_
_entity_poly.entity_id
_entity_poly.type
_entity_poly.pdbx_seq_one_letter_code
_entity_poly.pdbx_strand_id
1 'polypeptide(L)'
;MVKEIVKNHDVAFSDRPSTTAANILFYGCTDVAFALYDEYWRQARKVRVTELLSLRRVNTFQFLRDDEVEVTIDKLRRASFKGEAVNLTELLMVASNNLVSNDFLCWRHVSLLEVG
;
A
#
# COMPACT_ATOMS: atom_id res chain seq x y z
N MET A 1 19.64 7.98 -18.62
CA MET A 1 19.91 6.71 -17.91
C MET A 1 18.65 6.10 -17.28
N VAL A 2 17.94 6.78 -16.36
CA VAL A 2 16.76 6.18 -15.67
C VAL A 2 15.66 5.70 -16.63
N LYS A 3 15.32 6.48 -17.66
CA LYS A 3 14.34 6.06 -18.69
C LYS A 3 14.74 4.78 -19.41
N GLU A 4 16.03 4.63 -19.74
CA GLU A 4 16.54 3.43 -20.42
C GLU A 4 16.35 2.18 -19.55
N ILE A 5 16.54 2.32 -18.24
CA ILE A 5 16.42 1.22 -17.28
C ILE A 5 14.95 0.89 -16.99
N VAL A 6 14.12 1.90 -16.70
CA VAL A 6 12.75 1.68 -16.17
C VAL A 6 11.70 1.54 -17.27
N LYS A 7 12.00 1.91 -18.52
CA LYS A 7 11.05 1.78 -19.65
C LYS A 7 11.57 0.89 -20.76
N ASN A 8 12.81 1.11 -21.21
CA ASN A 8 13.30 0.43 -22.42
C ASN A 8 13.87 -0.96 -22.11
N HIS A 9 14.40 -1.16 -20.91
CA HIS A 9 14.98 -2.42 -20.44
C HIS A 9 14.39 -2.85 -19.09
N ASP A 10 13.14 -2.49 -18.82
CA ASP A 10 12.49 -2.67 -17.51
C ASP A 10 12.54 -4.12 -17.03
N VAL A 11 12.29 -5.08 -17.91
CA VAL A 11 12.35 -6.51 -17.61
C VAL A 11 13.74 -6.94 -17.12
N ALA A 12 14.81 -6.51 -17.79
CA ALA A 12 16.18 -6.89 -17.44
C ALA A 12 16.64 -6.33 -16.09
N PHE A 13 15.98 -5.27 -15.61
CA PHE A 13 16.29 -4.60 -14.34
C PHE A 13 15.14 -4.69 -13.32
N SER A 14 14.15 -5.56 -13.56
CA SER A 14 13.00 -5.72 -12.66
C SER A 14 13.33 -6.61 -11.45
N ASP A 15 14.30 -7.50 -11.59
CA ASP A 15 14.72 -8.40 -10.51
C ASP A 15 15.29 -7.63 -9.32
N ARG A 16 14.92 -8.09 -8.12
CA ARG A 16 15.34 -7.53 -6.85
C ARG A 16 16.33 -8.49 -6.17
N PRO A 17 17.45 -8.00 -5.62
CA PRO A 17 18.38 -8.86 -4.91
C PRO A 17 17.73 -9.55 -3.71
N SER A 18 17.82 -10.89 -3.67
CA SER A 18 17.33 -11.70 -2.55
C SER A 18 18.29 -11.61 -1.36
N THR A 19 18.12 -10.60 -0.52
CA THR A 19 18.89 -10.48 0.73
C THR A 19 18.39 -11.44 1.80
N THR A 20 19.20 -11.74 2.82
CA THR A 20 18.78 -12.56 3.98
C THR A 20 17.53 -11.99 4.66
N ALA A 21 17.47 -10.67 4.82
CA ALA A 21 16.31 -10.00 5.40
C ALA A 21 15.05 -10.17 4.54
N ALA A 22 15.18 -10.00 3.22
CA ALA A 22 14.06 -10.18 2.31
C ALA A 22 13.53 -11.62 2.30
N ASN A 23 14.44 -12.60 2.33
CA ASN A 23 14.06 -14.01 2.43
C ASN A 23 13.25 -14.32 3.69
N ILE A 24 13.64 -13.75 4.84
CA ILE A 24 12.94 -13.99 6.12
C ILE A 24 11.60 -13.24 6.16
N LEU A 25 11.57 -11.97 5.77
CA LEU A 25 10.40 -11.11 5.91
C LEU A 25 9.34 -11.33 4.82
N PHE A 26 9.76 -11.74 3.63
CA PHE A 26 8.91 -11.84 2.44
C PHE A 26 8.79 -13.26 1.90
N TYR A 27 8.71 -14.23 2.82
CA TYR A 27 8.35 -15.62 2.51
C TYR A 27 9.26 -16.24 1.43
N GLY A 28 10.58 -16.10 1.58
CA GLY A 28 11.55 -16.59 0.60
C GLY A 28 11.54 -15.80 -0.72
N CYS A 29 11.26 -14.49 -0.67
CA CYS A 29 11.13 -13.62 -1.83
C CYS A 29 10.03 -14.11 -2.81
N THR A 30 8.88 -14.52 -2.29
CA THR A 30 7.71 -14.90 -3.10
C THR A 30 6.62 -13.82 -3.08
N ASP A 31 6.91 -12.66 -2.49
CA ASP A 31 6.02 -11.50 -2.47
C ASP A 31 6.18 -10.63 -3.74
N VAL A 32 5.27 -9.69 -3.95
CA VAL A 32 5.29 -8.84 -5.16
C VAL A 32 6.41 -7.79 -5.15
N ALA A 33 7.04 -7.51 -4.01
CA ALA A 33 8.13 -6.54 -3.90
C ALA A 33 9.52 -7.15 -4.15
N PHE A 34 9.77 -8.41 -3.77
CA PHE A 34 11.08 -9.06 -3.92
C PHE A 34 11.09 -10.33 -4.80
N ALA A 35 9.95 -10.84 -5.25
CA ALA A 35 9.97 -11.95 -6.21
C ALA A 35 10.64 -11.57 -7.52
N LEU A 36 11.34 -12.55 -8.09
CA LEU A 36 11.94 -12.44 -9.41
C LEU A 36 10.87 -12.20 -10.46
N TYR A 37 11.25 -11.51 -11.52
CA TYR A 37 10.37 -11.20 -12.62
C TYR A 37 10.09 -12.47 -13.44
N ASP A 38 9.00 -13.14 -13.10
CA ASP A 38 8.50 -14.32 -13.77
C ASP A 38 6.98 -14.22 -14.04
N GLU A 39 6.38 -15.29 -14.53
CA GLU A 39 4.93 -15.32 -14.78
C GLU A 39 4.12 -15.17 -13.48
N TYR A 40 4.59 -15.75 -12.38
CA TYR A 40 3.94 -15.62 -11.08
C TYR A 40 3.90 -14.15 -10.62
N TRP A 41 5.03 -13.44 -10.66
CA TRP A 41 5.10 -12.02 -10.30
C TRP A 41 4.18 -11.17 -11.18
N ARG A 42 4.13 -11.44 -12.49
CA ARG A 42 3.24 -10.73 -13.42
C ARG A 42 1.77 -10.92 -13.06
N GLN A 43 1.35 -12.15 -12.77
CA GLN A 43 -0.02 -12.45 -12.38
C GLN A 43 -0.36 -11.84 -11.01
N ALA A 44 0.52 -11.98 -10.02
CA ALA A 44 0.33 -11.40 -8.69
C ALA A 44 0.23 -9.87 -8.74
N ARG A 45 1.09 -9.20 -9.54
CA ARG A 45 1.01 -7.76 -9.79
C ARG A 45 -0.29 -7.39 -10.49
N LYS A 46 -0.71 -8.14 -11.51
CA LYS A 46 -1.97 -7.89 -12.23
C LYS A 46 -3.16 -7.91 -11.26
N VAL A 47 -3.29 -8.98 -10.46
CA VAL A 47 -4.36 -9.11 -9.44
C VAL A 47 -4.33 -7.94 -8.46
N ARG A 48 -3.15 -7.59 -7.92
CA ARG A 48 -3.04 -6.43 -7.01
C ARG A 48 -3.53 -5.14 -7.66
N VAL A 49 -3.13 -4.88 -8.91
CA VAL A 49 -3.48 -3.63 -9.62
C VAL A 49 -4.95 -3.59 -10.01
N THR A 50 -5.53 -4.70 -10.46
CA THR A 50 -6.93 -4.72 -10.91
C THR A 50 -7.91 -4.82 -9.73
N GLU A 51 -7.60 -5.64 -8.74
CA GLU A 51 -8.56 -5.96 -7.67
C GLU A 51 -8.49 -5.03 -6.48
N LEU A 52 -7.29 -4.52 -6.14
CA LEU A 52 -7.08 -3.68 -4.96
C LEU A 52 -6.83 -2.22 -5.34
N LEU A 53 -5.95 -1.97 -6.32
CA LEU A 53 -5.48 -0.62 -6.65
C LEU A 53 -6.13 -0.03 -7.91
N SER A 54 -7.25 -0.59 -8.38
CA SER A 54 -7.95 -0.03 -9.53
C SER A 54 -8.64 1.26 -9.16
N LEU A 55 -8.79 2.17 -10.13
CA LEU A 55 -9.46 3.46 -9.93
C LEU A 55 -10.87 3.28 -9.32
N ARG A 56 -11.59 2.24 -9.75
CA ARG A 56 -12.90 1.90 -9.19
C ARG A 56 -12.80 1.61 -7.69
N ARG A 57 -11.90 0.73 -7.27
CA ARG A 57 -11.73 0.32 -5.87
C ARG A 57 -11.26 1.47 -5.00
N VAL A 58 -10.27 2.23 -5.48
CA VAL A 58 -9.78 3.44 -4.80
C VAL A 58 -10.93 4.42 -4.59
N ASN A 59 -11.78 4.66 -5.59
CA ASN A 59 -12.93 5.56 -5.44
C ASN A 59 -13.99 4.99 -4.48
N THR A 60 -14.27 3.69 -4.52
CA THR A 60 -15.22 3.05 -3.59
C THR A 60 -14.80 3.23 -2.13
N PHE A 61 -13.50 3.20 -1.84
CA PHE A 61 -12.97 3.34 -0.47
C PHE A 61 -12.64 4.78 -0.09
N GLN A 62 -13.10 5.77 -0.86
CA GLN A 62 -12.84 7.18 -0.57
C GLN A 62 -13.34 7.59 0.82
N PHE A 63 -14.52 7.11 1.24
CA PHE A 63 -15.08 7.43 2.54
C PHE A 63 -14.17 7.03 3.71
N LEU A 64 -13.42 5.92 3.59
CA LEU A 64 -12.47 5.50 4.63
C LEU A 64 -11.29 6.46 4.75
N ARG A 65 -10.86 7.05 3.62
CA ARG A 65 -9.79 8.05 3.61
C ARG A 65 -10.26 9.37 4.18
N ASP A 66 -11.46 9.78 3.83
CA ASP A 66 -12.06 11.02 4.33
C ASP A 66 -12.24 10.95 5.86
N ASP A 67 -12.69 9.81 6.39
CA ASP A 67 -12.82 9.55 7.84
C ASP A 67 -11.46 9.61 8.56
N GLU A 68 -10.42 8.94 8.06
CA GLU A 68 -9.10 8.96 8.70
C GLU A 68 -8.46 10.37 8.67
N VAL A 69 -8.70 11.14 7.59
CA VAL A 69 -8.27 12.53 7.49
C VAL A 69 -9.00 13.40 8.52
N GLU A 70 -10.31 13.23 8.67
CA GLU A 70 -11.10 13.94 9.68
C GLU A 70 -10.59 13.66 11.10
N VAL A 71 -10.37 12.39 11.44
CA VAL A 71 -9.80 11.97 12.73
C VAL A 71 -8.43 12.61 12.98
N THR A 72 -7.59 12.67 11.95
CA THR A 72 -6.25 13.28 12.04
C THR A 72 -6.32 14.79 12.25
N ILE A 73 -7.19 15.48 11.51
CA ILE A 73 -7.43 16.92 11.65
C ILE A 73 -7.97 17.25 13.04
N ASP A 74 -8.90 16.45 13.57
CA ASP A 74 -9.47 16.68 14.90
C ASP A 74 -8.49 16.44 16.03
N LYS A 75 -7.52 15.52 15.87
CA LYS A 75 -6.37 15.40 16.78
C LYS A 75 -5.55 16.69 16.77
N LEU A 76 -5.23 17.23 15.59
CA LEU A 76 -4.47 18.47 15.44
C LEU A 76 -5.20 19.68 16.02
N ARG A 77 -6.49 19.83 15.75
CA ARG A 77 -7.33 20.91 16.30
C ARG A 77 -7.30 20.89 17.81
N ARG A 78 -7.52 19.72 18.44
CA ARG A 78 -7.50 19.58 19.90
C ARG A 78 -6.15 19.94 20.51
N ALA A 79 -5.05 19.49 19.91
CA ALA A 79 -3.71 19.87 20.37
C ALA A 79 -3.47 21.37 20.22
N SER A 80 -3.89 21.97 19.11
CA SER A 80 -3.80 23.41 18.88
C SER A 80 -4.58 24.22 19.91
N PHE A 81 -5.82 23.84 20.25
CA PHE A 81 -6.61 24.51 21.30
C PHE A 81 -5.93 24.46 22.68
N LYS A 82 -5.15 23.42 22.95
CA LYS A 82 -4.38 23.28 24.19
C LYS A 82 -3.00 23.93 24.14
N GLY A 83 -2.56 24.40 22.96
CA GLY A 83 -1.19 24.89 22.76
C GLY A 83 -0.13 23.79 22.88
N GLU A 84 -0.51 22.52 22.68
CA GLU A 84 0.40 21.37 22.80
C GLU A 84 1.22 21.18 21.51
N ALA A 85 2.50 20.82 21.67
CA ALA A 85 3.33 20.40 20.56
C ALA A 85 2.89 19.03 20.05
N VAL A 86 2.89 18.84 18.73
CA VAL A 86 2.50 17.58 18.08
C VAL A 86 3.67 16.98 17.32
N ASN A 87 3.93 15.69 17.54
CA ASN A 87 4.83 14.91 16.70
C ASN A 87 4.12 14.48 15.41
N LEU A 88 4.36 15.21 14.32
CA LEU A 88 3.74 14.92 13.04
C LEU A 88 4.22 13.60 12.42
N THR A 89 5.45 13.16 12.70
CA THR A 89 5.97 11.89 12.18
C THR A 89 5.15 10.72 12.70
N GLU A 90 4.89 10.70 14.01
CA GLU A 90 4.07 9.66 14.64
C GLU A 90 2.62 9.73 14.16
N LEU A 91 2.04 10.92 14.13
CA LEU A 91 0.65 11.11 13.69
C LEU A 91 0.43 10.64 12.25
N LEU A 92 1.30 11.03 11.33
CA LEU A 92 1.20 10.65 9.91
C LEU A 92 1.50 9.17 9.69
N MET A 93 2.40 8.57 10.49
CA MET A 93 2.66 7.13 10.43
C MET A 93 1.42 6.33 10.87
N VAL A 94 0.76 6.73 11.95
CA VAL A 94 -0.50 6.11 12.40
C VAL A 94 -1.58 6.27 11.34
N ALA A 95 -1.77 7.48 10.80
CA ALA A 95 -2.76 7.71 9.75
C ALA A 95 -2.49 6.84 8.51
N SER A 96 -1.24 6.77 8.05
CA SER A 96 -0.85 5.93 6.91
C SER A 96 -1.12 4.45 7.16
N ASN A 97 -0.82 3.95 8.36
CA ASN A 97 -1.07 2.55 8.73
C ASN A 97 -2.57 2.24 8.78
N ASN A 98 -3.38 3.16 9.32
CA ASN A 98 -4.84 3.02 9.37
C ASN A 98 -5.43 3.00 7.96
N LEU A 99 -5.00 3.91 7.07
CA LEU A 99 -5.44 3.94 5.67
C LEU A 99 -5.17 2.60 4.97
N VAL A 100 -3.92 2.11 5.04
CA VAL A 100 -3.53 0.84 4.40
C VAL A 100 -4.29 -0.35 4.99
N SER A 101 -4.48 -0.37 6.32
CA SER A 101 -5.18 -1.45 7.01
C SER A 101 -6.67 -1.47 6.66
N ASN A 102 -7.32 -0.31 6.64
CA ASN A 102 -8.74 -0.18 6.33
C ASN A 102 -9.03 -0.54 4.87
N ASP A 103 -8.21 -0.08 3.92
CA ASP A 103 -8.34 -0.44 2.51
C ASP A 103 -8.20 -1.97 2.32
N PHE A 104 -7.25 -2.61 3.00
CA PHE A 104 -7.05 -4.05 2.91
C PHE A 104 -8.21 -4.85 3.53
N LEU A 105 -8.70 -4.44 4.69
CA LEU A 105 -9.85 -5.07 5.36
C LEU A 105 -11.13 -4.91 4.54
N CYS A 106 -11.36 -3.72 3.97
CA CYS A 106 -12.53 -3.45 3.14
C CYS A 106 -12.46 -4.26 1.84
N TRP A 107 -11.29 -4.30 1.19
CA TRP A 107 -11.08 -5.16 0.02
C TRP A 107 -11.36 -6.64 0.32
N ARG A 108 -10.88 -7.15 1.46
CA ARG A 108 -11.15 -8.54 1.86
C ARG A 108 -12.65 -8.78 2.06
N HIS A 109 -13.36 -7.84 2.69
CA HIS A 109 -14.79 -7.95 2.87
C HIS A 109 -15.55 -7.96 1.54
N VAL A 110 -15.25 -7.03 0.63
CA VAL A 110 -15.90 -6.95 -0.68
C VAL A 110 -15.58 -8.17 -1.55
N SER A 111 -14.34 -8.65 -1.52
CA SER A 111 -13.94 -9.86 -2.25
C SER A 111 -14.69 -11.10 -1.77
N LEU A 112 -15.00 -11.21 -0.47
CA LEU A 112 -15.81 -12.31 0.06
C LEU A 112 -17.27 -12.23 -0.38
N LEU A 113 -17.82 -11.04 -0.58
CA LEU A 113 -19.18 -10.83 -1.04
C LEU A 113 -19.37 -11.06 -2.54
N GLU A 114 -18.32 -10.88 -3.35
CA GLU A 114 -18.38 -11.07 -4.81
C GLU A 114 -18.17 -12.55 -5.23
N VAL A 115 -17.67 -13.40 -4.34
CA VAL A 115 -17.36 -14.82 -4.61
C VAL A 115 -18.40 -15.78 -4.00
N GLY A 116 -19.36 -15.27 -3.20
CA GLY A 116 -20.48 -16.03 -2.64
C GLY A 116 -21.77 -15.84 -3.44
#